data_AF-A0A3D3L8T4-F1
#
_entry.id   AF-A0A3D3L8T4-F1
#
_cell.length_a   1.000
_cell.length_b   1.000
_cell.length_c   1.000
_cell.angle_alpha   90.00
_cell.angle_beta   90.00
_cell.angle_gamma   90.00
#
_symmetry.space_group_name_H-M   'P 1'
#
loop_
_entity.id
_entity.type
_entity.pdbx_description
1 polymer ?
#
loop_
_entity_poly.entity_id
_entity_poly.type
_entity_poly.pdbx_seq_one_letter_code
_entity_poly.pdbx_strand_id
1 'polypeptide(L)'
;MIRPSHTTLALVTLLALGATQASGQADKLPMSRTAGTVTVALPGGATTLVGISNVKIVASGTVGAVAGGDLTLVSSPVALSDVLAAPHALKIVSRANPAGNNAYGKSATITAQAGQVVTAALSTEPNVGDEFVIYQLAALGGLLGAGNETGLTGAAAPGAADKVYLTDAGVLVAYFFNTTAGKWRLASDPGGADQENTVVKPGSGLMITRVAGPDRTLRLQGDTLPARHAADVAAGHNIVNNPFLIATSLSASDIQSNITGGTGPGVADIVYLEEGGVLTGYYFKTGGPGGTGWRALGDSVTDAGGALIRPAKALLFKEQAGTAGFALPEPFAD
;
A
#
# COMPACT_ATOMS: atom_id res chain seq x y z
N MET A 1 -79.36 -45.72 -5.87
CA MET A 1 -80.20 -44.58 -5.45
C MET A 1 -79.99 -44.38 -3.96
N ILE A 2 -79.16 -43.41 -3.57
CA ILE A 2 -79.11 -42.64 -2.31
C ILE A 2 -77.87 -41.74 -2.43
N ARG A 3 -78.08 -40.44 -2.21
CA ARG A 3 -77.15 -39.33 -2.46
C ARG A 3 -76.09 -39.24 -1.35
N PRO A 4 -74.87 -38.71 -1.62
CA PRO A 4 -74.06 -38.10 -0.58
C PRO A 4 -74.57 -36.67 -0.32
N SER A 5 -74.83 -36.34 0.96
CA SER A 5 -75.18 -34.98 1.39
C SER A 5 -73.96 -34.25 1.94
N HIS A 6 -73.81 -33.04 1.41
CA HIS A 6 -72.87 -31.96 1.69
C HIS A 6 -72.66 -31.60 3.17
N THR A 7 -71.44 -31.14 3.46
CA THR A 7 -71.10 -29.94 4.25
C THR A 7 -69.58 -29.70 4.09
N THR A 8 -69.00 -28.53 3.83
CA THR A 8 -69.42 -27.17 3.47
C THR A 8 -68.17 -26.45 2.91
N LEU A 9 -68.38 -25.51 1.97
CA LEU A 9 -67.55 -24.37 1.53
C LEU A 9 -66.59 -23.80 2.61
N ALA A 10 -65.48 -23.10 2.37
CA ALA A 10 -64.82 -22.48 1.20
C ALA A 10 -63.48 -21.90 1.71
N LEU A 11 -62.46 -21.72 0.86
CA LEU A 11 -61.85 -20.40 0.59
C LEU A 11 -60.67 -20.48 -0.41
N VAL A 12 -60.73 -19.54 -1.35
CA VAL A 12 -59.73 -18.97 -2.27
C VAL A 12 -58.30 -18.85 -1.72
N THR A 13 -57.28 -19.14 -2.53
CA THR A 13 -56.07 -18.29 -2.80
C THR A 13 -55.10 -19.03 -3.73
N LEU A 14 -54.96 -18.59 -4.99
CA LEU A 14 -53.98 -17.63 -5.53
C LEU A 14 -52.61 -18.26 -5.82
N LEU A 15 -52.26 -18.28 -7.12
CA LEU A 15 -50.99 -18.72 -7.70
C LEU A 15 -49.78 -18.14 -6.95
N ALA A 16 -48.82 -19.00 -6.61
CA ALA A 16 -47.44 -18.60 -6.36
C ALA A 16 -46.54 -19.17 -7.46
N LEU A 17 -46.19 -18.32 -8.45
CA LEU A 17 -45.00 -18.49 -9.27
C LEU A 17 -43.79 -18.20 -8.36
N GLY A 18 -43.21 -19.26 -7.80
CA GLY A 18 -42.00 -19.19 -6.99
C GLY A 18 -40.77 -18.97 -7.86
N ALA A 19 -40.12 -17.83 -7.64
CA ALA A 19 -38.94 -17.35 -8.33
C ALA A 19 -37.76 -18.35 -8.31
N THR A 20 -37.10 -18.49 -9.47
CA THR A 20 -35.74 -19.02 -9.56
C THR A 20 -34.79 -18.10 -8.80
N GLN A 21 -34.09 -18.65 -7.81
CA GLN A 21 -33.09 -17.92 -7.03
C GLN A 21 -31.89 -17.57 -7.92
N ALA A 22 -31.76 -16.29 -8.27
CA ALA A 22 -30.51 -15.70 -8.69
C ALA A 22 -29.70 -15.43 -7.42
N SER A 23 -28.91 -16.41 -6.99
CA SER A 23 -27.93 -16.20 -5.92
C SER A 23 -26.73 -15.42 -6.47
N GLY A 24 -26.58 -14.18 -6.00
CA GLY A 24 -25.27 -13.60 -5.72
C GLY A 24 -24.50 -12.92 -6.87
N GLN A 25 -25.14 -12.04 -7.65
CA GLN A 25 -24.45 -10.82 -8.09
C GLN A 25 -24.82 -9.71 -7.10
N ALA A 26 -24.22 -9.75 -5.91
CA ALA A 26 -24.19 -8.56 -5.08
C ALA A 26 -23.26 -7.56 -5.79
N ASP A 27 -23.87 -6.48 -6.26
CA ASP A 27 -23.26 -5.22 -6.69
C ASP A 27 -21.74 -5.11 -6.49
N LYS A 28 -20.97 -5.49 -7.51
CA LYS A 28 -19.69 -4.81 -7.75
C LYS A 28 -19.99 -3.60 -8.62
N LEU A 29 -20.59 -2.58 -8.01
CA LEU A 29 -20.56 -1.24 -8.60
C LEU A 29 -19.07 -0.93 -8.90
N PRO A 30 -18.72 -0.41 -10.08
CA PRO A 30 -17.35 -0.03 -10.35
C PRO A 30 -16.93 0.97 -9.26
N MET A 31 -16.01 0.57 -8.39
CA MET A 31 -15.35 1.47 -7.45
C MET A 31 -14.87 2.66 -8.26
N SER A 32 -15.48 3.84 -8.04
CA SER A 32 -15.09 5.06 -8.74
C SER A 32 -13.63 5.33 -8.40
N ARG A 33 -12.73 5.07 -9.36
CA ARG A 33 -11.32 5.38 -9.23
C ARG A 33 -11.21 6.89 -9.17
N THR A 34 -10.81 7.42 -8.03
CA THR A 34 -10.66 8.87 -7.87
C THR A 34 -9.29 9.25 -8.39
N ALA A 35 -9.23 9.69 -9.65
CA ALA A 35 -8.06 10.35 -10.18
C ALA A 35 -7.81 11.62 -9.35
N GLY A 36 -6.63 11.70 -8.75
CA GLY A 36 -6.29 12.74 -7.79
C GLY A 36 -4.96 13.40 -8.11
N THR A 37 -4.83 14.64 -7.66
CA THR A 37 -3.52 15.26 -7.45
C THR A 37 -3.34 15.44 -5.95
N VAL A 38 -2.22 14.95 -5.44
CA VAL A 38 -1.81 15.13 -4.06
C VAL A 38 -0.53 15.95 -4.04
N THR A 39 -0.50 16.93 -3.15
CA THR A 39 0.62 17.85 -2.99
C THR A 39 1.23 17.65 -1.61
N VAL A 40 2.51 17.32 -1.55
CA VAL A 40 3.24 17.10 -0.31
C VAL A 40 4.28 18.21 -0.14
N ALA A 41 4.15 18.98 0.93
CA ALA A 41 5.15 19.96 1.31
C ALA A 41 6.41 19.25 1.83
N LEU A 42 7.58 19.77 1.42
CA LEU A 42 8.90 19.30 1.80
C LEU A 42 9.66 20.48 2.44
N PRO A 43 9.48 20.75 3.74
CA PRO A 43 10.10 21.88 4.40
C PRO A 43 11.63 21.78 4.43
N GLY A 44 12.32 22.91 4.35
CA GLY A 44 13.78 22.94 4.50
C GLY A 44 14.22 22.51 5.90
N GLY A 45 15.26 21.69 6.01
CA GLY A 45 15.79 21.23 7.30
C GLY A 45 14.93 20.17 8.02
N ALA A 46 13.89 19.65 7.36
CA ALA A 46 12.96 18.69 7.93
C ALA A 46 13.07 17.31 7.27
N THR A 47 12.55 16.29 7.96
CA THR A 47 12.31 14.97 7.37
C THR A 47 10.82 14.81 7.06
N THR A 48 10.49 14.34 5.87
CA THR A 48 9.11 14.13 5.44
C THR A 48 8.93 12.70 4.96
N LEU A 49 7.89 12.02 5.47
CA LEU A 49 7.43 10.75 4.92
C LEU A 49 6.40 11.02 3.82
N VAL A 50 6.68 10.55 2.61
CA VAL A 50 5.84 10.77 1.43
C VAL A 50 5.19 9.46 1.02
N GLY A 51 3.86 9.43 1.03
CA GLY A 51 3.09 8.32 0.49
C GLY A 51 2.91 8.48 -1.02
N ILE A 52 3.05 7.39 -1.77
CA ILE A 52 2.72 7.30 -3.20
C ILE A 52 1.30 6.74 -3.32
N SER A 53 0.32 7.57 -2.98
CA SER A 53 -1.08 7.16 -2.91
C SER A 53 -1.78 7.10 -4.27
N ASN A 54 -1.17 7.69 -5.31
CA ASN A 54 -1.71 7.76 -6.67
C ASN A 54 -0.76 7.10 -7.66
N VAL A 55 -1.29 6.20 -8.50
CA VAL A 55 -0.52 5.44 -9.50
C VAL A 55 -1.25 5.41 -10.84
N LYS A 56 -0.54 5.06 -11.91
CA LYS A 56 -1.17 4.85 -13.23
C LYS A 56 -1.56 3.39 -13.38
N ILE A 57 -2.87 3.09 -13.33
CA ILE A 57 -3.38 1.74 -13.59
C ILE A 57 -3.46 1.54 -15.11
N VAL A 58 -2.87 0.44 -15.60
CA VAL A 58 -2.78 0.13 -17.04
C VAL A 58 -3.63 -1.06 -17.46
N ALA A 59 -3.94 -1.98 -16.53
CA ALA A 59 -4.82 -3.10 -16.78
C ALA A 59 -5.51 -3.55 -15.49
N SER A 60 -6.62 -4.27 -15.62
CA SER A 60 -7.29 -4.95 -14.52
C SER A 60 -8.05 -6.17 -15.04
N GLY A 61 -8.38 -7.12 -14.18
CA GLY A 61 -9.09 -8.32 -14.62
C GLY A 61 -9.13 -9.39 -13.55
N THR A 62 -9.18 -10.65 -13.98
CA THR A 62 -9.15 -11.82 -13.07
C THR A 62 -7.97 -12.74 -13.36
N VAL A 63 -7.48 -13.40 -12.32
CA VAL A 63 -6.48 -14.46 -12.42
C VAL A 63 -7.16 -15.70 -13.01
N GLY A 64 -6.75 -16.13 -14.20
CA GLY A 64 -7.31 -17.29 -14.91
C GLY A 64 -6.60 -18.60 -14.58
N ALA A 65 -5.29 -18.56 -14.30
CA ALA A 65 -4.51 -19.70 -13.83
C ALA A 65 -3.29 -19.23 -13.06
N VAL A 66 -2.79 -20.09 -12.17
CA VAL A 66 -1.59 -19.84 -11.36
C VAL A 66 -0.66 -21.05 -11.46
N ALA A 67 0.62 -20.78 -11.72
CA ALA A 67 1.68 -21.77 -11.78
C ALA A 67 2.93 -21.20 -11.09
N GLY A 68 2.98 -21.30 -9.76
CA GLY A 68 4.02 -20.64 -8.97
C GLY A 68 3.94 -19.11 -9.12
N GLY A 69 5.04 -18.47 -9.55
CA GLY A 69 5.07 -17.02 -9.78
C GLY A 69 4.41 -16.57 -11.09
N ASP A 70 4.04 -17.50 -11.97
CA ASP A 70 3.44 -17.19 -13.26
C ASP A 70 1.91 -17.15 -13.16
N LEU A 71 1.34 -16.00 -13.51
CA LEU A 71 -0.09 -15.72 -13.47
C LEU A 71 -0.61 -15.58 -14.89
N THR A 72 -1.55 -16.44 -15.29
CA THR A 72 -2.29 -16.28 -16.54
C THR A 72 -3.47 -15.35 -16.28
N LEU A 73 -3.50 -14.21 -16.96
CA LEU A 73 -4.46 -13.14 -16.71
C LEU A 73 -5.58 -13.09 -17.74
N VAL A 74 -6.80 -12.92 -17.27
CA VAL A 74 -7.95 -12.51 -18.09
C VAL A 74 -8.13 -11.02 -17.87
N SER A 75 -7.50 -10.20 -18.71
CA SER A 75 -7.40 -8.76 -18.51
C SER A 75 -8.39 -7.95 -19.35
N SER A 76 -8.65 -6.74 -18.88
CA SER A 76 -9.12 -5.60 -19.64
C SER A 76 -8.01 -4.53 -19.60
N PRO A 77 -7.43 -4.12 -20.74
CA PRO A 77 -7.74 -4.57 -22.11
C PRO A 77 -7.43 -6.07 -22.34
N VAL A 78 -8.12 -6.69 -23.32
CA VAL A 78 -8.01 -8.15 -23.62
C VAL A 78 -6.59 -8.56 -24.03
N ALA A 79 -5.87 -7.67 -24.70
CA ALA A 79 -4.44 -7.82 -24.94
C ALA A 79 -3.70 -6.91 -23.97
N LEU A 80 -2.89 -7.50 -23.08
CA LEU A 80 -1.97 -6.74 -22.25
C LEU A 80 -0.92 -6.06 -23.13
N SER A 81 -0.77 -4.75 -22.94
CA SER A 81 0.39 -4.02 -23.45
C SER A 81 1.69 -4.56 -22.85
N ASP A 82 2.84 -4.19 -23.42
CA ASP A 82 4.14 -4.50 -22.85
C ASP A 82 4.29 -3.83 -21.46
N VAL A 83 4.19 -4.63 -20.40
CA VAL A 83 4.34 -4.19 -19.01
C VAL A 83 5.79 -4.29 -18.53
N LEU A 84 6.75 -4.63 -19.40
CA LEU A 84 8.18 -4.61 -19.15
C LEU A 84 8.87 -3.36 -19.72
N ALA A 85 8.22 -2.66 -20.66
CA ALA A 85 8.71 -1.38 -21.19
C ALA A 85 8.91 -0.30 -20.13
N ALA A 86 8.23 -0.43 -18.98
CA ALA A 86 8.48 0.31 -17.76
C ALA A 86 8.25 -0.60 -16.55
N PRO A 87 8.78 -0.28 -15.36
CA PRO A 87 8.50 -1.05 -14.16
C PRO A 87 7.00 -1.03 -13.81
N HIS A 88 6.37 -2.20 -13.74
CA HIS A 88 4.98 -2.37 -13.32
C HIS A 88 4.87 -3.34 -12.16
N ALA A 89 3.75 -3.26 -11.45
CA ALA A 89 3.38 -4.20 -10.40
C ALA A 89 1.95 -4.69 -10.59
N LEU A 90 1.72 -5.92 -10.14
CA LEU A 90 0.39 -6.51 -10.03
C LEU A 90 -0.05 -6.46 -8.57
N LYS A 91 -1.26 -5.99 -8.30
CA LYS A 91 -1.93 -6.04 -6.99
C LYS A 91 -3.17 -6.90 -7.07
N ILE A 92 -3.39 -7.76 -6.08
CA ILE A 92 -4.61 -8.54 -5.93
C ILE A 92 -5.63 -7.74 -5.12
N VAL A 93 -6.84 -7.59 -5.66
CA VAL A 93 -7.85 -6.63 -5.17
C VAL A 93 -9.16 -7.29 -4.79
N SER A 94 -9.23 -8.62 -4.76
CA SER A 94 -10.37 -9.34 -4.21
C SER A 94 -9.95 -10.65 -3.55
N ARG A 95 -10.95 -11.39 -3.03
CA ARG A 95 -10.82 -12.72 -2.46
C ARG A 95 -11.84 -13.64 -3.12
N ALA A 96 -11.43 -14.44 -4.09
CA ALA A 96 -12.27 -15.48 -4.68
C ALA A 96 -12.55 -16.60 -3.67
N ASN A 97 -11.61 -16.87 -2.75
CA ASN A 97 -11.79 -17.81 -1.64
C ASN A 97 -11.55 -17.12 -0.28
N PRO A 98 -12.62 -16.63 0.39
CA PRO A 98 -12.48 -15.90 1.66
C PRO A 98 -11.98 -16.75 2.84
N ALA A 99 -12.17 -18.08 2.79
CA ALA A 99 -11.86 -18.99 3.89
C ALA A 99 -10.44 -19.60 3.82
N GLY A 100 -9.68 -19.33 2.76
CA GLY A 100 -8.33 -19.85 2.54
C GLY A 100 -7.24 -18.78 2.56
N ASN A 101 -5.99 -19.23 2.38
CA ASN A 101 -4.88 -18.32 2.08
C ASN A 101 -5.22 -17.52 0.82
N ASN A 102 -5.05 -16.21 0.91
CA ASN A 102 -5.38 -15.30 -0.18
C ASN A 102 -4.35 -14.18 -0.25
N ALA A 103 -4.04 -13.78 -1.47
CA ALA A 103 -3.11 -12.71 -1.78
C ALA A 103 -3.75 -11.32 -1.67
N TYR A 104 -4.94 -11.18 -1.06
CA TYR A 104 -5.69 -9.93 -1.06
C TYR A 104 -4.87 -8.77 -0.51
N GLY A 105 -4.77 -7.68 -1.27
CA GLY A 105 -4.00 -6.48 -0.92
C GLY A 105 -2.49 -6.61 -1.09
N LYS A 106 -1.97 -7.77 -1.49
CA LYS A 106 -0.56 -7.97 -1.81
C LYS A 106 -0.23 -7.46 -3.20
N SER A 107 0.97 -6.93 -3.35
CA SER A 107 1.51 -6.46 -4.63
C SER A 107 2.90 -7.06 -4.89
N ALA A 108 3.21 -7.33 -6.15
CA ALA A 108 4.54 -7.75 -6.57
C ALA A 108 4.93 -7.08 -7.89
N THR A 109 6.22 -6.80 -8.06
CA THR A 109 6.77 -6.31 -9.32
C THR A 109 6.66 -7.39 -10.39
N ILE A 110 6.25 -7.00 -11.59
CA ILE A 110 6.23 -7.87 -12.75
C ILE A 110 7.65 -7.95 -13.32
N THR A 111 8.16 -9.16 -13.51
CA THR A 111 9.55 -9.41 -13.92
C THR A 111 9.66 -10.08 -15.29
N ALA A 112 8.59 -10.72 -15.76
CA ALA A 112 8.51 -11.27 -17.11
C ALA A 112 7.06 -11.21 -17.62
N GLN A 113 6.91 -11.27 -18.94
CA GLN A 113 5.62 -11.31 -19.64
C GLN A 113 5.74 -12.15 -20.90
N ALA A 114 4.73 -12.99 -21.14
CA ALA A 114 4.49 -13.69 -22.40
C ALA A 114 2.99 -13.61 -22.73
N GLY A 115 2.59 -12.60 -23.52
CA GLY A 115 1.19 -12.32 -23.80
C GLY A 115 0.42 -11.97 -22.52
N GLN A 116 -0.51 -12.85 -22.14
CA GLN A 116 -1.35 -12.74 -20.93
C GLN A 116 -0.73 -13.37 -19.68
N VAL A 117 0.42 -14.04 -19.82
CA VAL A 117 1.14 -14.63 -18.69
C VAL A 117 2.14 -13.62 -18.18
N VAL A 118 2.08 -13.31 -16.89
CA VAL A 118 3.05 -12.44 -16.21
C VAL A 118 3.71 -13.16 -15.05
N THR A 119 4.99 -12.91 -14.82
CA THR A 119 5.73 -13.43 -13.66
C THR A 119 5.76 -12.37 -12.58
N ALA A 120 5.07 -12.60 -11.46
CA ALA A 120 5.01 -11.71 -10.31
C ALA A 120 5.03 -12.53 -9.01
N ALA A 121 6.15 -12.48 -8.29
CA ALA A 121 6.36 -13.26 -7.07
C ALA A 121 5.68 -12.59 -5.86
N LEU A 122 4.38 -12.79 -5.71
CA LEU A 122 3.64 -12.40 -4.51
C LEU A 122 4.09 -13.24 -3.30
N SER A 123 4.14 -12.64 -2.12
CA SER A 123 4.47 -13.35 -0.86
C SER A 123 3.42 -14.39 -0.45
N THR A 124 2.25 -14.37 -1.09
CA THR A 124 1.22 -15.39 -0.97
C THR A 124 0.63 -15.61 -2.36
N GLU A 125 0.47 -16.87 -2.76
CA GLU A 125 -0.08 -17.23 -4.07
C GLU A 125 -1.55 -16.78 -4.17
N PRO A 126 -1.96 -16.10 -5.27
CA PRO A 126 -3.35 -15.75 -5.51
C PRO A 126 -4.18 -16.98 -5.89
N ASN A 127 -5.49 -16.88 -5.76
CA ASN A 127 -6.42 -17.90 -6.20
C ASN A 127 -6.92 -17.60 -7.63
N VAL A 128 -7.25 -18.65 -8.38
CA VAL A 128 -8.00 -18.49 -9.63
C VAL A 128 -9.33 -17.81 -9.34
N GLY A 129 -9.66 -16.79 -10.15
CA GLY A 129 -10.82 -15.92 -9.95
C GLY A 129 -10.54 -14.67 -9.12
N ASP A 130 -9.39 -14.55 -8.46
CA ASP A 130 -9.01 -13.30 -7.78
C ASP A 130 -8.94 -12.16 -8.79
N GLU A 131 -9.44 -10.99 -8.41
CA GLU A 131 -9.33 -9.79 -9.24
C GLU A 131 -7.97 -9.13 -9.03
N PHE A 132 -7.43 -8.54 -10.08
CA PHE A 132 -6.16 -7.84 -10.05
C PHE A 132 -6.22 -6.47 -10.72
N VAL A 133 -5.25 -5.63 -10.38
CA VAL A 133 -4.86 -4.45 -11.15
C VAL A 133 -3.37 -4.49 -11.45
N ILE A 134 -2.98 -4.03 -12.63
CA ILE A 134 -1.58 -3.74 -12.99
C ILE A 134 -1.41 -2.24 -13.03
N TYR A 135 -0.37 -1.74 -12.35
CA TYR A 135 -0.06 -0.32 -12.28
C TYR A 135 1.43 -0.06 -12.48
N GLN A 136 1.74 1.10 -13.03
CA GLN A 136 3.12 1.53 -13.25
C GLN A 136 3.76 1.93 -11.91
N LEU A 137 4.96 1.41 -11.64
CA LEU A 137 5.80 1.83 -10.53
C LEU A 137 6.59 3.06 -10.92
N ALA A 138 6.87 3.89 -9.91
CA ALA A 138 7.63 5.11 -10.10
C ALA A 138 9.11 4.88 -9.79
N ALA A 139 9.99 5.52 -10.56
CA ALA A 139 11.43 5.57 -10.29
C ALA A 139 11.84 6.95 -9.77
N LEU A 140 13.03 7.08 -9.17
CA LEU A 140 13.53 8.35 -8.63
C LEU A 140 13.46 9.48 -9.67
N GLY A 141 13.98 9.25 -10.87
CA GLY A 141 13.94 10.23 -11.96
C GLY A 141 12.54 10.54 -12.45
N GLY A 142 11.61 9.58 -12.37
CA GLY A 142 10.20 9.81 -12.73
C GLY A 142 9.43 10.64 -11.69
N LEU A 143 9.76 10.48 -10.40
CA LEU A 143 9.09 11.19 -9.30
C LEU A 143 9.68 12.57 -9.03
N LEU A 144 11.01 12.63 -9.00
CA LEU A 144 11.75 13.81 -8.57
C LEU A 144 12.35 14.58 -9.74
N GLY A 145 12.31 13.96 -10.92
CA GLY A 145 12.91 14.47 -12.15
C GLY A 145 14.36 13.99 -12.32
N ALA A 146 14.72 13.59 -13.54
CA ALA A 146 16.07 13.09 -13.86
C ALA A 146 17.15 14.15 -13.60
N GLY A 147 16.84 15.42 -13.84
CA GLY A 147 17.69 16.58 -13.55
C GLY A 147 17.38 17.24 -12.20
N ASN A 148 16.64 16.56 -11.31
CA ASN A 148 16.16 17.09 -10.04
C ASN A 148 15.26 18.34 -10.21
N GLU A 149 14.28 18.23 -11.10
CA GLU A 149 13.27 19.23 -11.41
C GLU A 149 12.39 19.60 -10.19
N THR A 150 12.31 18.71 -9.19
CA THR A 150 11.68 19.01 -7.88
C THR A 150 12.46 20.09 -7.10
N GLY A 151 13.72 20.33 -7.46
CA GLY A 151 14.55 21.37 -6.88
C GLY A 151 15.06 21.05 -5.49
N LEU A 152 15.26 19.77 -5.16
CA LEU A 152 15.94 19.36 -3.94
C LEU A 152 17.36 19.93 -3.92
N THR A 153 17.91 20.19 -2.74
CA THR A 153 19.28 20.69 -2.61
C THR A 153 20.25 19.60 -3.03
N GLY A 154 20.89 19.73 -4.19
CA GLY A 154 21.96 18.83 -4.63
C GLY A 154 23.35 19.33 -4.21
N ALA A 155 24.34 18.45 -4.16
CA ALA A 155 25.72 18.80 -3.86
C ALA A 155 26.71 17.78 -4.44
N ALA A 156 28.01 18.10 -4.46
CA ALA A 156 29.05 17.15 -4.88
C ALA A 156 29.20 15.96 -3.92
N ALA A 157 28.86 16.16 -2.64
CA ALA A 157 28.93 15.16 -1.58
C ALA A 157 27.58 15.01 -0.85
N PRO A 158 27.20 13.80 -0.42
CA PRO A 158 25.88 13.52 0.16
C PRO A 158 25.63 14.25 1.49
N GLY A 159 26.68 14.67 2.21
CA GLY A 159 26.52 15.37 3.49
C GLY A 159 25.90 16.77 3.38
N ALA A 160 26.00 17.40 2.20
CA ALA A 160 25.47 18.73 1.93
C ALA A 160 24.24 18.71 1.00
N ALA A 161 23.74 17.52 0.65
CA ALA A 161 22.58 17.35 -0.21
C ALA A 161 21.36 16.87 0.59
N ASP A 162 20.18 17.20 0.08
CA ASP A 162 18.94 16.55 0.45
C ASP A 162 19.02 15.05 0.10
N LYS A 163 18.47 14.21 0.97
CA LYS A 163 18.51 12.75 0.83
C LYS A 163 17.12 12.20 0.64
N VAL A 164 17.01 11.26 -0.28
CA VAL A 164 15.80 10.48 -0.54
C VAL A 164 16.11 9.05 -0.13
N TYR A 165 15.34 8.51 0.81
CA TYR A 165 15.51 7.17 1.30
C TYR A 165 14.43 6.25 0.74
N LEU A 166 14.87 5.08 0.30
CA LEU A 166 14.03 3.94 -0.04
C LEU A 166 14.35 2.79 0.90
N THR A 167 13.39 1.89 1.11
CA THR A 167 13.63 0.66 1.85
C THR A 167 14.16 -0.44 0.94
N ASP A 168 15.26 -1.07 1.35
CA ASP A 168 15.73 -2.32 0.78
C ASP A 168 16.00 -3.33 1.91
N ALA A 169 15.25 -4.43 1.92
CA ALA A 169 15.37 -5.49 2.93
C ALA A 169 15.46 -4.99 4.39
N GLY A 170 14.63 -4.01 4.77
CA GLY A 170 14.61 -3.45 6.13
C GLY A 170 15.71 -2.41 6.41
N VAL A 171 16.48 -2.03 5.40
CA VAL A 171 17.52 -0.98 5.47
C VAL A 171 17.06 0.26 4.71
N LEU A 172 17.27 1.44 5.30
CA LEU A 172 17.04 2.72 4.61
C LEU A 172 18.26 3.04 3.74
N VAL A 173 18.08 2.97 2.43
CA VAL A 173 19.10 3.25 1.43
C VAL A 173 18.91 4.68 0.93
N ALA A 174 19.96 5.50 1.08
CA ALA A 174 19.90 6.93 0.78
C ALA A 174 20.44 7.24 -0.63
N TYR A 175 19.71 8.09 -1.34
CA TYR A 175 20.06 8.63 -2.65
C TYR A 175 20.10 10.16 -2.57
N PHE A 176 20.91 10.79 -3.41
CA PHE A 176 21.00 12.24 -3.49
C PHE A 176 21.31 12.68 -4.92
N PHE A 177 20.97 13.92 -5.25
CA PHE A 177 21.34 14.50 -6.55
C PHE A 177 22.74 15.10 -6.49
N ASN A 178 23.66 14.53 -7.27
CA ASN A 178 25.04 15.00 -7.36
C ASN A 178 25.17 16.11 -8.41
N THR A 179 25.47 17.34 -7.98
CA THR A 179 25.53 18.50 -8.88
C THR A 179 26.78 18.56 -9.76
N THR A 180 27.87 17.88 -9.38
CA THR A 180 29.08 17.77 -10.22
C THR A 180 28.85 16.80 -11.37
N ALA A 181 28.15 15.69 -11.12
CA ALA A 181 27.84 14.70 -12.13
C ALA A 181 26.55 15.02 -12.92
N GLY A 182 25.65 15.82 -12.35
CA GLY A 182 24.31 16.08 -12.88
C GLY A 182 23.40 14.84 -12.86
N LYS A 183 23.54 14.00 -11.82
CA LYS A 183 22.93 12.65 -11.77
C LYS A 183 22.45 12.27 -10.38
N TRP A 184 21.51 11.34 -10.31
CA TRP A 184 21.14 10.69 -9.06
C TRP A 184 22.21 9.69 -8.66
N ARG A 185 22.63 9.72 -7.40
CA ARG A 185 23.69 8.85 -6.85
C ARG A 185 23.25 8.19 -5.57
N LEU A 186 23.84 7.04 -5.29
CA LEU A 186 23.77 6.40 -4.00
C LEU A 186 24.64 7.19 -3.02
N ALA A 187 24.13 7.49 -1.82
CA ALA A 187 24.89 8.27 -0.83
C ALA A 187 26.12 7.52 -0.30
N SER A 188 26.07 6.19 -0.25
CA SER A 188 27.21 5.34 0.11
C SER A 188 28.20 5.13 -1.04
N ASP A 189 27.83 5.45 -2.28
CA ASP A 189 28.71 5.42 -3.45
C ASP A 189 28.50 6.66 -4.34
N PRO A 190 28.96 7.85 -3.90
CA PRO A 190 28.79 9.10 -4.64
C PRO A 190 29.39 9.12 -6.06
N GLY A 191 30.38 8.26 -6.31
CA GLY A 191 31.09 8.15 -7.58
C GLY A 191 30.54 7.07 -8.51
N GLY A 192 29.54 6.30 -8.08
CA GLY A 192 29.06 5.09 -8.73
C GLY A 192 28.27 5.29 -10.02
N ALA A 193 27.31 4.39 -10.27
CA ALA A 193 26.38 4.47 -11.41
C ALA A 193 25.26 5.51 -11.18
N ASP A 194 24.60 5.91 -12.25
CA ASP A 194 23.39 6.74 -12.16
C ASP A 194 22.25 5.93 -11.53
N GLN A 195 21.49 6.55 -10.64
CA GLN A 195 20.43 5.92 -9.87
C GLN A 195 19.04 6.43 -10.25
N GLU A 196 18.90 7.22 -11.33
CA GLU A 196 17.60 7.77 -11.77
C GLU A 196 16.53 6.70 -11.98
N ASN A 197 16.92 5.50 -12.42
CA ASN A 197 16.02 4.37 -12.70
C ASN A 197 15.75 3.48 -11.48
N THR A 198 16.19 3.90 -10.29
CA THR A 198 15.89 3.18 -9.05
C THR A 198 14.39 3.23 -8.78
N VAL A 199 13.77 2.05 -8.80
CA VAL A 199 12.32 1.88 -8.66
C VAL A 199 11.91 1.93 -7.19
N VAL A 200 10.86 2.69 -6.89
CA VAL A 200 10.17 2.60 -5.60
C VAL A 200 9.34 1.32 -5.60
N LYS A 201 9.66 0.40 -4.67
CA LYS A 201 9.02 -0.90 -4.59
C LYS A 201 7.50 -0.79 -4.41
N PRO A 202 6.73 -1.78 -4.90
CA PRO A 202 5.29 -1.82 -4.67
C PRO A 202 4.96 -1.62 -3.20
N GLY A 203 3.99 -0.75 -2.89
CA GLY A 203 3.54 -0.56 -1.52
C GLY A 203 4.49 0.21 -0.60
N SER A 204 5.62 0.68 -1.12
CA SER A 204 6.57 1.51 -0.38
C SER A 204 6.33 2.99 -0.64
N GLY A 205 6.66 3.82 0.35
CA GLY A 205 6.74 5.27 0.20
C GLY A 205 8.18 5.75 0.04
N LEU A 206 8.39 7.05 0.28
CA LEU A 206 9.71 7.68 0.37
C LEU A 206 9.87 8.36 1.72
N MET A 207 11.10 8.47 2.19
CA MET A 207 11.46 9.42 3.24
C MET A 207 12.43 10.44 2.64
N ILE A 208 12.12 11.72 2.75
CA ILE A 208 12.98 12.80 2.23
C ILE A 208 13.48 13.59 3.43
N THR A 209 14.80 13.63 3.62
CA THR A 209 15.44 14.48 4.63
C THR A 209 16.12 15.63 3.93
N ARG A 210 15.67 16.85 4.22
CA ARG A 210 16.23 18.06 3.64
C ARG A 210 17.24 18.69 4.59
N VAL A 211 18.37 19.16 4.06
CA VAL A 211 19.44 19.75 4.88
C VAL A 211 19.10 21.17 5.33
N ALA A 212 18.72 22.03 4.38
CA ALA A 212 18.31 23.42 4.57
C ALA A 212 17.81 23.97 3.21
N GLY A 213 17.15 25.13 3.23
CA GLY A 213 16.73 25.83 2.02
C GLY A 213 15.24 26.19 2.05
N PRO A 214 14.72 26.81 0.97
CA PRO A 214 13.29 27.12 0.88
C PRO A 214 12.47 25.84 0.81
N ASP A 215 11.23 25.91 1.27
CA ASP A 215 10.26 24.83 1.16
C ASP A 215 10.09 24.41 -0.30
N ARG A 216 9.97 23.09 -0.50
CA ARG A 216 9.70 22.49 -1.80
C ARG A 216 8.37 21.76 -1.74
N THR A 217 7.90 21.37 -2.92
CA THR A 217 6.63 20.70 -3.06
C THR A 217 6.78 19.57 -4.04
N LEU A 218 6.34 18.38 -3.63
CA LEU A 218 6.22 17.23 -4.50
C LEU A 218 4.76 17.05 -4.90
N ARG A 219 4.51 16.95 -6.21
CA ARG A 219 3.18 16.73 -6.77
C ARG A 219 3.07 15.30 -7.26
N LEU A 220 2.12 14.57 -6.72
CA LEU A 220 1.80 13.19 -7.09
C LEU A 220 0.47 13.17 -7.81
N GLN A 221 0.38 12.43 -8.91
CA GLN A 221 -0.82 12.35 -9.75
C GLN A 221 -1.09 10.91 -10.15
N GLY A 222 -2.37 10.57 -10.30
CA GLY A 222 -2.80 9.25 -10.75
C GLY A 222 -4.08 8.79 -10.04
N ASP A 223 -4.34 7.50 -10.14
CA ASP A 223 -5.50 6.83 -9.56
C ASP A 223 -5.16 6.25 -8.19
N THR A 224 -6.14 6.26 -7.29
CA THR A 224 -6.02 5.51 -6.04
C THR A 224 -5.97 4.01 -6.29
N LEU A 225 -5.06 3.33 -5.60
CA LEU A 225 -5.05 1.86 -5.60
C LEU A 225 -6.28 1.34 -4.83
N PRO A 226 -7.08 0.45 -5.43
CA PRO A 226 -8.19 -0.19 -4.73
C PRO A 226 -7.68 -1.25 -3.74
N ALA A 227 -8.59 -1.78 -2.92
CA ALA A 227 -8.34 -2.83 -1.94
C ALA A 227 -7.44 -2.44 -0.76
N ARG A 228 -7.46 -3.27 0.31
CA ARG A 228 -6.53 -3.17 1.45
C ARG A 228 -5.07 -3.09 0.99
N HIS A 229 -4.19 -2.53 1.80
CA HIS A 229 -2.75 -2.51 1.51
C HIS A 229 -2.00 -3.45 2.44
N ALA A 230 -1.47 -4.55 1.91
CA ALA A 230 -0.63 -5.49 2.66
C ALA A 230 0.81 -5.39 2.14
N ALA A 231 1.66 -4.71 2.89
CA ALA A 231 3.06 -4.55 2.57
C ALA A 231 3.86 -5.78 3.02
N ASP A 232 4.84 -6.17 2.21
CA ASP A 232 5.88 -7.09 2.65
C ASP A 232 6.95 -6.27 3.36
N VAL A 233 7.20 -6.62 4.62
CA VAL A 233 8.14 -5.93 5.51
C VAL A 233 9.25 -6.89 5.91
N ALA A 234 10.46 -6.36 6.05
CA ALA A 234 11.62 -7.11 6.53
C ALA A 234 12.06 -6.57 7.90
N ALA A 235 12.84 -7.36 8.64
CA ALA A 235 13.40 -6.93 9.91
C ALA A 235 14.18 -5.61 9.77
N GLY A 236 13.92 -4.66 10.66
CA GLY A 236 14.44 -3.30 10.56
C GLY A 236 13.41 -2.28 10.06
N HIS A 237 13.86 -1.26 9.34
CA HIS A 237 13.05 -0.10 8.94
C HIS A 237 12.46 -0.24 7.54
N ASN A 238 11.14 -0.06 7.45
CA ASN A 238 10.36 -0.16 6.22
C ASN A 238 9.52 1.10 6.04
N ILE A 239 9.65 1.78 4.89
CA ILE A 239 8.80 2.91 4.54
C ILE A 239 7.56 2.35 3.85
N VAL A 240 6.46 2.27 4.58
CA VAL A 240 5.21 1.70 4.09
C VAL A 240 4.30 2.81 3.57
N ASN A 241 3.76 2.60 2.38
CA ASN A 241 2.82 3.54 1.79
C ASN A 241 1.50 3.58 2.57
N ASN A 242 0.94 4.78 2.75
CA ASN A 242 -0.41 4.96 3.24
C ASN A 242 -1.39 5.10 2.06
N PRO A 243 -2.34 4.17 1.87
CA PRO A 243 -3.36 4.29 0.85
C PRO A 243 -4.52 5.21 1.28
N PHE A 244 -4.62 5.63 2.54
CA PHE A 244 -5.76 6.38 3.04
C PHE A 244 -5.78 7.82 2.51
N LEU A 245 -6.94 8.22 1.99
CA LEU A 245 -7.23 9.60 1.57
C LEU A 245 -7.84 10.47 2.67
N ILE A 246 -8.20 9.85 3.80
CA ILE A 246 -8.70 10.51 5.00
C ILE A 246 -7.74 10.27 6.15
N ALA A 247 -7.70 11.20 7.09
CA ALA A 247 -6.92 10.99 8.30
C ALA A 247 -7.59 9.92 9.18
N THR A 248 -6.81 8.91 9.58
CA THR A 248 -7.29 7.79 10.40
C THR A 248 -6.44 7.70 11.66
N SER A 249 -7.05 7.57 12.83
CA SER A 249 -6.29 7.41 14.08
C SER A 249 -5.67 6.01 14.17
N LEU A 250 -4.60 5.83 14.94
CA LEU A 250 -4.00 4.52 15.18
C LEU A 250 -5.04 3.51 15.71
N SER A 251 -5.93 3.91 16.63
CA SER A 251 -6.99 3.04 17.13
C SER A 251 -8.04 2.67 16.09
N ALA A 252 -8.36 3.58 15.16
CA ALA A 252 -9.33 3.32 14.09
C ALA A 252 -8.72 2.61 12.88
N SER A 253 -7.39 2.57 12.80
CA SER A 253 -6.65 2.00 11.67
C SER A 253 -6.60 0.47 11.68
N ASP A 254 -6.89 -0.17 12.81
CA ASP A 254 -6.73 -1.61 13.03
C ASP A 254 -5.33 -2.19 12.66
N ILE A 255 -4.30 -1.34 12.54
CA ILE A 255 -2.91 -1.79 12.33
C ILE A 255 -2.46 -2.75 13.43
N GLN A 256 -2.97 -2.58 14.65
CA GLN A 256 -2.66 -3.43 15.81
C GLN A 256 -2.93 -4.91 15.58
N SER A 257 -3.86 -5.27 14.67
CA SER A 257 -4.16 -6.66 14.33
C SER A 257 -3.14 -7.28 13.38
N ASN A 258 -2.26 -6.45 12.79
CA ASN A 258 -1.27 -6.83 11.78
C ASN A 258 0.16 -6.44 12.16
N ILE A 259 0.42 -6.16 13.45
CA ILE A 259 1.77 -5.91 13.99
C ILE A 259 1.93 -6.69 15.29
N THR A 260 3.17 -6.95 15.70
CA THR A 260 3.43 -7.55 17.01
C THR A 260 3.45 -6.46 18.08
N GLY A 261 2.48 -6.54 19.00
CA GLY A 261 2.48 -5.76 20.23
C GLY A 261 3.34 -6.39 21.33
N GLY A 262 3.63 -5.62 22.38
CA GLY A 262 4.47 -6.09 23.49
C GLY A 262 4.25 -5.34 24.80
N THR A 263 4.84 -5.79 25.90
CA THR A 263 4.74 -5.09 27.20
C THR A 263 5.57 -3.80 27.25
N GLY A 264 6.45 -3.59 26.27
CA GLY A 264 7.26 -2.40 26.08
C GLY A 264 7.84 -2.32 24.67
N PRO A 265 8.48 -1.19 24.32
CA PRO A 265 8.89 -0.90 22.95
C PRO A 265 10.08 -1.73 22.44
N GLY A 266 10.81 -2.43 23.32
CA GLY A 266 11.93 -3.29 22.93
C GLY A 266 11.52 -4.68 22.44
N VAL A 267 10.25 -5.04 22.58
CA VAL A 267 9.67 -6.33 22.16
C VAL A 267 8.41 -6.15 21.32
N ALA A 268 8.11 -4.91 20.91
CA ALA A 268 6.99 -4.56 20.07
C ALA A 268 7.51 -3.97 18.76
N ASP A 269 6.74 -4.12 17.69
CA ASP A 269 6.97 -3.35 16.48
C ASP A 269 6.65 -1.87 16.71
N ILE A 270 7.30 -1.00 15.93
CA ILE A 270 7.14 0.44 16.08
C ILE A 270 6.60 1.05 14.78
N VAL A 271 5.56 1.86 14.91
CA VAL A 271 5.03 2.71 13.84
C VAL A 271 5.49 4.14 14.10
N TYR A 272 6.29 4.70 13.20
CA TYR A 272 6.68 6.11 13.23
C TYR A 272 5.78 6.92 12.29
N LEU A 273 5.17 7.97 12.84
CA LEU A 273 4.38 8.95 12.10
C LEU A 273 5.17 10.26 12.02
N GLU A 274 5.22 10.86 10.83
CA GLU A 274 5.85 12.16 10.63
C GLU A 274 4.81 13.28 10.69
N GLU A 275 5.05 14.26 11.56
CA GLU A 275 4.27 15.49 11.66
C GLU A 275 5.21 16.68 11.77
N GLY A 276 5.09 17.64 10.84
CA GLY A 276 5.85 18.89 10.90
C GLY A 276 7.37 18.70 10.89
N GLY A 277 7.88 17.66 10.24
CA GLY A 277 9.31 17.34 10.21
C GLY A 277 9.79 16.39 11.30
N VAL A 278 8.93 16.01 12.24
CA VAL A 278 9.28 15.20 13.41
C VAL A 278 8.68 13.80 13.30
N LEU A 279 9.53 12.78 13.40
CA LEU A 279 9.12 11.39 13.49
C LEU A 279 8.83 11.02 14.94
N THR A 280 7.56 10.75 15.26
CA THR A 280 7.15 10.23 16.57
C THR A 280 6.86 8.74 16.46
N GLY A 281 7.50 7.92 17.29
CA GLY A 281 7.31 6.47 17.32
C GLY A 281 6.19 6.06 18.28
N TYR A 282 5.39 5.09 17.84
CA TYR A 282 4.28 4.49 18.58
C TYR A 282 4.38 2.97 18.54
N TYR A 283 3.93 2.29 19.60
CA TYR A 283 3.85 0.83 19.67
C TYR A 283 2.55 0.39 20.32
N PHE A 284 2.07 -0.80 19.98
CA PHE A 284 0.90 -1.38 20.63
C PHE A 284 1.33 -2.14 21.89
N LYS A 285 0.85 -1.67 23.05
CA LYS A 285 1.16 -2.25 24.36
C LYS A 285 0.13 -3.32 24.71
N THR A 286 0.60 -4.50 25.12
CA THR A 286 -0.28 -5.66 25.42
C THR A 286 -0.55 -5.87 26.92
N GLY A 287 0.14 -5.14 27.81
CA GLY A 287 -0.06 -5.21 29.26
C GLY A 287 0.99 -4.43 30.06
N GLY A 288 0.88 -4.46 31.40
CA GLY A 288 1.75 -3.72 32.34
C GLY A 288 1.17 -2.38 32.80
N PRO A 289 1.97 -1.49 33.42
CA PRO A 289 1.51 -0.18 33.90
C PRO A 289 0.87 0.64 32.78
N GLY A 290 -0.29 1.25 33.02
CA GLY A 290 -1.05 1.95 31.98
C GLY A 290 -1.90 1.04 31.07
N GLY A 291 -1.86 -0.28 31.23
CA GLY A 291 -2.76 -1.22 30.54
C GLY A 291 -2.42 -1.47 29.07
N THR A 292 -3.41 -2.01 28.34
CA THR A 292 -3.34 -2.31 26.91
C THR A 292 -3.71 -1.08 26.08
N GLY A 293 -3.05 -0.88 24.93
CA GLY A 293 -3.36 0.19 23.99
C GLY A 293 -2.14 0.80 23.32
N TRP A 294 -2.35 1.84 22.52
CA TRP A 294 -1.29 2.52 21.78
C TRP A 294 -0.47 3.42 22.71
N ARG A 295 0.87 3.35 22.65
CA ARG A 295 1.77 4.19 23.46
C ARG A 295 2.80 4.87 22.58
N ALA A 296 3.20 6.08 22.95
CA ALA A 296 4.35 6.73 22.34
C ALA A 296 5.66 6.15 22.93
N LEU A 297 6.75 6.15 22.18
CA LEU A 297 8.04 5.63 22.68
C LEU A 297 8.55 6.36 23.94
N GLY A 298 8.23 7.64 24.08
CA GLY A 298 8.58 8.45 25.25
C GLY A 298 7.60 8.40 26.41
N ASP A 299 6.41 7.79 26.23
CA ASP A 299 5.36 7.72 27.24
C ASP A 299 4.65 6.37 27.17
N SER A 300 5.03 5.48 28.09
CA SER A 300 4.51 4.11 28.16
C SER A 300 3.18 3.98 28.91
N VAL A 301 2.62 5.08 29.42
CA VAL A 301 1.44 5.08 30.30
C VAL A 301 0.24 5.71 29.60
N THR A 302 0.43 6.89 28.98
CA THR A 302 -0.66 7.64 28.35
C THR A 302 -1.09 7.02 27.03
N ASP A 303 -2.40 6.90 26.81
CA ASP A 303 -2.92 6.39 25.55
C ASP A 303 -2.63 7.35 24.38
N ALA A 304 -2.07 6.81 23.32
CA ALA A 304 -1.68 7.51 22.10
C ALA A 304 -2.53 7.07 20.89
N GLY A 305 -3.66 6.40 21.11
CA GLY A 305 -4.50 5.85 20.06
C GLY A 305 -5.11 6.89 19.11
N GLY A 306 -5.20 8.14 19.58
CA GLY A 306 -5.66 9.30 18.80
C GLY A 306 -4.63 9.87 17.82
N ALA A 307 -3.38 9.39 17.80
CA ALA A 307 -2.39 9.84 16.83
C ALA A 307 -2.86 9.53 15.40
N LEU A 308 -2.71 10.50 14.49
CA LEU A 308 -3.31 10.45 13.16
C LEU A 308 -2.32 9.99 12.09
N ILE A 309 -2.71 8.97 11.34
CA ILE A 309 -2.12 8.63 10.05
C ILE A 309 -2.74 9.57 9.02
N ARG A 310 -1.98 10.55 8.55
CA ARG A 310 -2.48 11.56 7.61
C ARG A 310 -2.44 11.06 6.17
N PRO A 311 -3.37 11.53 5.32
CA PRO A 311 -3.30 11.26 3.89
C PRO A 311 -2.00 11.81 3.30
N ALA A 312 -1.56 11.21 2.19
CA ALA A 312 -0.33 11.58 1.47
C ALA A 312 1.00 11.34 2.22
N LYS A 313 0.95 10.88 3.47
CA LYS A 313 2.13 10.57 4.27
C LYS A 313 2.37 9.07 4.28
N ALA A 314 3.61 8.63 4.09
CA ALA A 314 3.98 7.25 4.38
C ALA A 314 4.12 7.05 5.90
N LEU A 315 4.24 5.80 6.31
CA LEU A 315 4.62 5.42 7.66
C LEU A 315 6.05 4.85 7.62
N LEU A 316 6.84 5.11 8.65
CA LEU A 316 8.08 4.37 8.85
C LEU A 316 7.80 3.28 9.88
N PHE A 317 7.75 2.03 9.42
CA PHE A 317 7.52 0.86 10.25
C PHE A 317 8.84 0.20 10.61
N LYS A 318 9.08 -0.06 11.90
CA LYS A 318 10.21 -0.84 12.36
C LYS A 318 9.73 -2.20 12.83
N GLU A 319 9.99 -3.21 12.01
CA GLU A 319 9.80 -4.62 12.33
C GLU A 319 10.92 -5.03 13.30
N GLN A 320 10.55 -5.54 14.47
CA GLN A 320 11.50 -5.97 15.51
C GLN A 320 11.24 -7.40 16.00
N ALA A 321 9.99 -7.84 15.97
CA ALA A 321 9.57 -9.03 16.71
C ALA A 321 9.39 -10.30 15.86
N GLY A 322 9.60 -10.24 14.54
CA GLY A 322 9.79 -11.41 13.67
C GLY A 322 8.54 -11.97 12.99
N THR A 323 7.40 -11.29 13.03
CA THR A 323 6.17 -11.71 12.32
C THR A 323 6.01 -10.90 11.04
N ALA A 324 6.72 -11.30 9.99
CA ALA A 324 6.76 -10.60 8.71
C ALA A 324 5.36 -10.43 8.09
N GLY A 325 4.77 -9.26 8.30
CA GLY A 325 3.56 -8.80 7.64
C GLY A 325 3.12 -7.47 8.23
N PHE A 326 2.85 -6.49 7.37
CA PHE A 326 2.18 -5.26 7.77
C PHE A 326 0.98 -5.07 6.85
N ALA A 327 -0.19 -4.80 7.41
CA ALA A 327 -1.36 -4.46 6.62
C ALA A 327 -2.08 -3.25 7.19
N LEU A 328 -2.47 -2.37 6.26
CA LEU A 328 -3.46 -1.33 6.49
C LEU A 328 -4.79 -1.89 5.98
N PRO A 329 -5.74 -2.20 6.89
CA PRO A 329 -7.07 -2.61 6.49
C PRO A 329 -7.77 -1.48 5.75
N GLU A 330 -8.83 -1.80 5.00
CA GLU A 330 -9.52 -0.80 4.20
C GLU A 330 -10.14 0.28 5.09
N PRO A 331 -10.11 1.55 4.67
CA PRO A 331 -10.76 2.62 5.42
C PRO A 331 -12.30 2.50 5.38
N PHE A 332 -12.83 1.61 4.53
CA PHE A 332 -14.25 1.29 4.42
C PHE A 332 -14.36 -0.23 4.39
N ALA A 333 -14.70 -0.83 5.53
CA ALA A 333 -15.35 -2.13 5.50
C ALA A 333 -16.73 -1.92 4.87
N ASP A 334 -17.11 -2.77 3.93
CA ASP A 334 -18.51 -2.89 3.50
C ASP A 334 -19.42 -3.18 4.70
#